data_AF-A0A485NHB5-F1
#
_entry.id   AF-A0A485NHB5-F1
#
_cell.length_a   1.000
_cell.length_b   1.000
_cell.length_c   1.000
_cell.angle_alpha   90.00
_cell.angle_beta   90.00
_cell.angle_gamma   90.00
#
_symmetry.space_group_name_H-M   'P 1'
#
loop_
_entity.id
_entity.type
_entity.pdbx_description
1 polymer ?
#
loop_
_entity_poly.entity_id
_entity_poly.type
_entity_poly.pdbx_seq_one_letter_code
_entity_poly.pdbx_strand_id
1 'polypeptide(L)'
;MASPTSPHPRRLCQVYSRRPVFSPGKRDCRQPLTTRPLRRLRSYMRPRSRHARCSVDWLALWINRITAASQEHGLKYPAFIVNLIKCQVELNRKVLADLAIYEPKTFKSLAALAKRRRQEGFAAALGDGKEPEGVFSRVVQDC
;
A
#
# COMPACT_ATOMS: atom_id res chain seq x y z
N MET A 1 -11.26 -56.38 -29.40
CA MET A 1 -10.48 -55.30 -30.06
C MET A 1 -11.26 -54.00 -29.93
N ALA A 2 -10.96 -53.17 -28.92
CA ALA A 2 -11.60 -51.86 -28.75
C ALA A 2 -10.69 -50.80 -29.38
N SER A 3 -11.14 -50.21 -30.48
CA SER A 3 -10.43 -49.14 -31.18
C SER A 3 -10.38 -47.87 -30.32
N PRO A 4 -9.26 -47.15 -30.25
CA PRO A 4 -9.20 -45.88 -29.52
C PRO A 4 -10.00 -44.82 -30.29
N THR A 5 -11.08 -44.33 -29.69
CA THR A 5 -11.85 -43.21 -30.22
C THR A 5 -11.02 -41.92 -30.13
N SER A 6 -10.49 -41.48 -31.26
CA SER A 6 -9.87 -40.16 -31.41
C SER A 6 -10.90 -39.05 -31.14
N PRO A 7 -10.59 -38.03 -30.33
CA PRO A 7 -11.54 -36.95 -30.08
C PRO A 7 -11.71 -36.07 -31.32
N HIS A 8 -12.97 -35.77 -31.66
CA HIS A 8 -13.36 -34.94 -32.80
C HIS A 8 -12.70 -33.54 -32.80
N PRO A 9 -12.28 -33.02 -33.97
CA PRO A 9 -11.50 -31.78 -34.11
C PRO A 9 -12.26 -30.49 -33.74
N ARG A 10 -13.59 -30.53 -33.53
CA ARG A 10 -14.41 -29.33 -33.29
C ARG A 10 -14.18 -28.66 -31.93
N ARG A 11 -13.76 -29.40 -30.89
CA ARG A 11 -13.48 -28.81 -29.56
C ARG A 11 -12.16 -28.00 -29.51
N LEU A 12 -11.25 -28.22 -30.46
CA LEU A 12 -9.97 -27.52 -30.51
C LEU A 12 -10.09 -26.12 -31.12
N CYS A 13 -10.99 -25.92 -32.09
CA CYS A 13 -11.17 -24.62 -32.76
C CYS A 13 -11.71 -23.51 -31.83
N GLN A 14 -12.59 -23.84 -30.87
CA GLN A 14 -13.21 -22.82 -30.02
C GLN A 14 -12.23 -22.21 -28.99
N VAL A 15 -11.15 -22.93 -28.65
CA VAL A 15 -10.11 -22.46 -27.72
C VAL A 15 -9.07 -21.58 -28.44
N TYR A 16 -8.94 -21.71 -29.76
CA TYR A 16 -7.86 -21.06 -30.52
C TYR A 16 -8.19 -19.66 -31.04
N SER A 17 -9.47 -19.24 -31.02
CA SER A 17 -9.91 -17.95 -31.58
C SER A 17 -9.75 -16.73 -30.64
N ARG A 18 -9.38 -16.94 -29.37
CA ARG A 18 -9.20 -15.86 -28.37
C ARG A 18 -7.76 -15.76 -27.85
N ARG A 19 -6.76 -15.92 -28.72
CA ARG A 19 -5.34 -15.73 -28.36
C ARG A 19 -4.84 -14.39 -28.93
N PRO A 20 -4.24 -13.50 -28.11
CA PRO A 20 -3.53 -12.34 -28.66
C PRO A 20 -2.36 -12.85 -29.53
N VAL A 21 -2.15 -12.19 -30.67
CA VAL A 21 -1.20 -12.59 -31.71
C VAL A 21 0.21 -12.70 -31.11
N PHE A 22 0.76 -13.92 -31.08
CA PHE A 22 2.15 -14.21 -30.71
C PHE A 22 2.90 -14.60 -31.98
N SER A 23 3.92 -13.83 -32.35
CA SER A 23 4.71 -14.02 -33.57
C SER A 23 5.39 -15.40 -33.57
N PRO A 24 5.25 -16.23 -34.62
CA PRO A 24 5.76 -17.59 -34.57
C PRO A 24 7.24 -17.64 -34.96
N GLY A 25 8.08 -18.07 -34.01
CA GLY A 25 9.46 -18.47 -34.25
C GLY A 25 9.67 -19.94 -33.85
N LYS A 26 9.79 -20.81 -34.86
CA LYS A 26 10.30 -22.19 -34.89
C LYS A 26 9.38 -23.37 -34.48
N ARG A 27 8.97 -24.06 -35.55
CA ARG A 27 8.81 -25.50 -35.79
C ARG A 27 9.39 -26.43 -34.72
N ASP A 28 8.54 -27.09 -33.93
CA ASP A 28 8.28 -28.56 -33.94
C ASP A 28 7.29 -28.91 -32.80
N CYS A 29 6.22 -29.67 -33.08
CA CYS A 29 5.06 -29.82 -32.19
C CYS A 29 4.69 -31.28 -31.92
N ARG A 30 5.38 -31.93 -30.98
CA ARG A 30 4.87 -33.15 -30.32
C ARG A 30 4.93 -33.01 -28.80
N GLN A 31 4.23 -32.02 -28.25
CA GLN A 31 3.75 -32.00 -26.85
C GLN A 31 2.92 -30.74 -26.63
N PRO A 32 1.77 -30.78 -25.93
CA PRO A 32 0.97 -29.60 -25.64
C PRO A 32 1.65 -28.79 -24.51
N LEU A 33 2.72 -28.07 -24.84
CA LEU A 33 3.37 -27.08 -23.97
C LEU A 33 2.47 -25.86 -23.67
N THR A 34 1.23 -25.83 -24.18
CA THR A 34 0.40 -24.64 -24.20
C THR A 34 -0.47 -24.43 -22.96
N THR A 35 -0.58 -25.40 -22.03
CA THR A 35 -1.46 -25.27 -20.85
C THR A 35 -0.79 -24.61 -19.64
N ARG A 36 0.53 -24.79 -19.44
CA ARG A 36 1.28 -24.18 -18.34
C ARG A 36 1.40 -22.64 -18.40
N PRO A 37 1.77 -22.00 -19.54
CA PRO A 37 1.87 -20.54 -19.60
C PRO A 37 0.52 -19.85 -19.43
N LEU A 38 -0.56 -20.42 -19.98
CA LEU A 38 -1.91 -19.86 -19.86
C LEU A 38 -2.43 -19.88 -18.41
N ARG A 39 -2.04 -20.88 -17.61
CA ARG A 39 -2.41 -20.96 -16.18
C ARG A 39 -1.72 -19.88 -15.35
N ARG A 40 -0.44 -19.57 -15.63
CA ARG A 40 0.28 -18.41 -15.05
C ARG A 40 -0.30 -17.09 -15.50
N LEU A 41 -0.59 -16.93 -16.79
CA LEU A 41 -1.25 -15.72 -17.29
C LEU A 41 -2.59 -15.49 -16.58
N ARG A 42 -3.36 -16.55 -16.35
CA ARG A 42 -4.65 -16.49 -15.66
C ARG A 42 -4.52 -16.13 -14.17
N SER A 43 -3.40 -16.43 -13.51
CA SER A 43 -3.12 -15.96 -12.14
C SER A 43 -2.65 -14.51 -12.10
N TYR A 44 -1.88 -14.04 -13.11
CA TYR A 44 -1.52 -12.62 -13.24
C TYR A 44 -2.74 -11.75 -13.62
N MET A 45 -3.64 -12.28 -14.46
CA MET A 45 -4.87 -11.61 -14.91
C MET A 45 -6.06 -11.78 -13.97
N ARG A 46 -6.00 -12.66 -12.97
CA ARG A 46 -6.99 -12.68 -11.90
C ARG A 46 -6.57 -11.63 -10.89
N PRO A 47 -7.20 -10.45 -10.89
CA PRO A 47 -6.90 -9.53 -9.83
C PRO A 47 -7.23 -10.15 -8.48
N ARG A 48 -6.27 -10.08 -7.56
CA ARG A 48 -6.58 -10.12 -6.13
C ARG A 48 -7.74 -9.13 -5.93
N SER A 49 -8.83 -9.58 -5.30
CA SER A 49 -10.16 -8.95 -5.28
C SER A 49 -10.13 -7.42 -5.43
N ARG A 50 -10.99 -6.82 -6.28
CA ARG A 50 -10.97 -5.38 -6.64
C ARG A 50 -10.78 -4.46 -5.42
N HIS A 51 -11.39 -4.84 -4.29
CA HIS A 51 -11.28 -4.17 -2.99
C HIS A 51 -9.84 -4.12 -2.41
N ALA A 52 -9.08 -5.20 -2.50
CA ALA A 52 -7.72 -5.30 -1.97
C ALA A 52 -6.72 -4.43 -2.73
N ARG A 53 -6.89 -4.26 -4.06
CA ARG A 53 -6.05 -3.37 -4.87
C ARG A 53 -6.32 -1.91 -4.52
N CYS A 54 -7.59 -1.51 -4.58
CA CYS A 54 -7.98 -0.14 -4.26
C CYS A 54 -7.44 0.30 -2.90
N SER A 55 -7.62 -0.49 -1.84
CA SER A 55 -7.15 -0.11 -0.49
C SER A 55 -5.63 0.08 -0.40
N VAL A 56 -4.84 -0.80 -1.02
CA VAL A 56 -3.37 -0.72 -1.00
C VAL A 56 -2.86 0.46 -1.84
N ASP A 57 -3.47 0.69 -3.01
CA ASP A 57 -3.08 1.75 -3.93
C ASP A 57 -3.34 3.15 -3.31
N TRP A 58 -4.47 3.32 -2.60
CA TRP A 58 -4.79 4.59 -1.92
C TRP A 58 -3.92 4.86 -0.70
N LEU A 59 -3.65 3.84 0.11
CA LEU A 59 -2.81 3.99 1.30
C LEU A 59 -1.39 4.43 0.91
N ALA A 60 -0.82 3.80 -0.12
CA ALA A 60 0.49 4.17 -0.64
C ALA A 60 0.52 5.63 -1.11
N LEU A 61 -0.52 6.07 -1.84
CA LEU A 61 -0.66 7.45 -2.29
C LEU A 61 -0.72 8.43 -1.12
N TRP A 62 -1.55 8.17 -0.11
CA TRP A 62 -1.69 9.05 1.05
C TRP A 62 -0.40 9.14 1.86
N ILE A 63 0.30 8.02 2.06
CA ILE A 63 1.60 8.01 2.74
C ILE A 63 2.61 8.85 1.96
N ASN A 64 2.66 8.71 0.64
CA ASN A 64 3.58 9.49 -0.20
C ASN A 64 3.30 11.00 -0.10
N ARG A 65 2.02 11.40 -0.14
CA ARG A 65 1.61 12.81 0.04
C ARG A 65 2.01 13.36 1.40
N ILE A 66 1.70 12.62 2.48
CA ILE A 66 2.06 13.04 3.84
C ILE A 66 3.58 13.08 4.01
N THR A 67 4.31 12.15 3.38
CA THR A 67 5.77 12.13 3.42
C THR A 67 6.36 13.39 2.78
N ALA A 68 5.87 13.80 1.60
CA ALA A 68 6.30 15.03 0.95
C ALA A 68 6.01 16.27 1.83
N ALA A 69 4.77 16.41 2.32
CA ALA A 69 4.40 17.54 3.18
C ALA A 69 5.19 17.56 4.51
N SER A 70 5.46 16.39 5.10
CA SER A 70 6.28 16.28 6.31
C SER A 70 7.72 16.71 6.05
N GLN A 71 8.27 16.38 4.88
CA GLN A 71 9.63 16.76 4.47
C GLN A 71 9.77 18.27 4.31
N GLU A 72 8.77 18.97 3.77
CA GLU A 72 8.76 20.45 3.71
C GLU A 72 8.86 21.08 5.09
N HIS A 73 8.33 20.40 6.12
CA HIS A 73 8.45 20.80 7.51
C HIS A 73 9.66 20.17 8.22
N GLY A 74 10.57 19.48 7.54
CA GLY A 74 11.76 18.88 8.15
C GLY A 74 11.48 17.70 9.10
N LEU A 75 10.37 17.00 8.89
CA LEU A 75 10.00 15.78 9.61
C LEU A 75 9.90 14.58 8.66
N LYS A 76 10.22 13.39 9.18
CA LYS A 76 9.96 12.13 8.46
C LYS A 76 8.59 11.60 8.86
N TYR A 77 7.86 11.02 7.90
CA TYR A 77 6.54 10.38 8.12
C TYR A 77 6.44 9.50 9.38
N PRO A 78 7.33 8.51 9.63
CA PRO A 78 7.19 7.64 10.80
C PRO A 78 7.30 8.42 12.11
N ALA A 79 8.18 9.42 12.17
CA ALA A 79 8.29 10.28 13.34
C ALA A 79 7.04 11.15 13.50
N PHE A 80 6.48 11.68 12.42
CA PHE A 80 5.25 12.48 12.48
C PHE A 80 4.08 11.67 13.07
N ILE A 81 3.81 10.48 12.53
CA ILE A 81 2.70 9.63 12.99
C ILE A 81 2.87 9.17 14.43
N VAL A 82 4.07 8.69 14.82
CA VAL A 82 4.32 8.22 16.19
C VAL A 82 4.09 9.34 17.21
N ASN A 83 4.52 10.57 16.90
CA ASN A 83 4.35 11.69 17.82
C ASN A 83 2.89 12.17 17.90
N LEU A 84 2.11 12.09 16.81
CA LEU A 84 0.68 12.39 16.86
C LEU A 84 -0.09 11.39 17.72
N ILE A 85 0.21 10.09 17.59
CA ILE A 85 -0.40 9.03 18.43
C ILE A 85 -0.06 9.26 19.90
N LYS A 86 1.19 9.64 20.21
CA LYS A 86 1.61 9.99 21.58
C LYS A 86 0.92 11.23 22.15
N CYS A 87 0.36 12.09 21.30
CA CYS A 87 -0.45 13.24 21.71
C CYS A 87 -1.96 12.92 21.72
N GLN A 88 -2.35 11.64 21.59
CA GLN A 88 -3.75 11.19 21.46
C GLN A 88 -4.51 11.81 20.28
N VAL A 89 -3.80 12.24 19.22
CA VAL A 89 -4.41 12.80 18.01
C VAL A 89 -4.67 11.66 17.02
N GLU A 90 -5.85 11.06 17.09
CA GLU A 90 -6.27 9.96 16.21
C GLU A 90 -6.82 10.50 14.88
N LEU A 91 -5.91 10.81 13.95
CA LEU A 91 -6.28 11.26 12.60
C LEU A 91 -6.09 10.17 11.54
N ASN A 92 -7.11 10.02 10.70
CA ASN A 92 -7.06 9.15 9.54
C ASN A 92 -6.08 9.68 8.48
N ARG A 93 -5.35 8.77 7.81
CA ARG A 93 -4.36 9.09 6.77
C ARG A 93 -4.99 9.78 5.55
N LYS A 94 -6.24 9.45 5.23
CA LYS A 94 -7.01 10.15 4.20
C LYS A 94 -7.16 11.63 4.55
N VAL A 95 -7.63 11.93 5.76
CA VAL A 95 -7.83 13.29 6.25
C VAL A 95 -6.51 14.03 6.33
N LEU A 96 -5.44 13.41 6.82
CA LEU A 96 -4.10 14.01 6.84
C LEU A 96 -3.59 14.36 5.43
N ALA A 97 -3.83 13.51 4.44
CA ALA A 97 -3.45 13.78 3.06
C ALA A 97 -4.28 14.91 2.45
N ASP A 98 -5.58 15.01 2.79
CA ASP A 98 -6.44 16.09 2.33
C ASP A 98 -6.05 17.43 3.00
N LEU A 99 -5.79 17.43 4.30
CA LEU A 99 -5.30 18.61 5.04
C LEU A 99 -3.97 19.12 4.51
N ALA A 100 -3.05 18.23 4.13
CA ALA A 100 -1.78 18.62 3.53
C ALA A 100 -1.94 19.37 2.19
N ILE A 101 -3.01 19.10 1.43
CA ILE A 101 -3.27 19.73 0.13
C ILE A 101 -4.06 21.03 0.30
N TYR A 102 -5.16 20.99 1.06
CA TYR A 102 -6.11 22.12 1.13
C TYR A 102 -5.75 23.12 2.23
N GLU A 103 -5.14 22.67 3.34
CA GLU A 103 -4.95 23.47 4.55
C GLU A 103 -3.50 23.41 5.08
N PRO A 104 -2.54 24.05 4.37
CA PRO A 104 -1.13 23.96 4.73
C PRO A 104 -0.81 24.60 6.09
N LYS A 105 -1.59 25.59 6.53
CA LYS A 105 -1.42 26.24 7.85
C LYS A 105 -1.74 25.27 8.99
N THR A 106 -2.81 24.50 8.85
CA THR A 106 -3.22 23.46 9.80
C THR A 106 -2.23 22.30 9.81
N PHE A 107 -1.74 21.89 8.64
CA PHE A 107 -0.71 20.86 8.58
C PHE A 107 0.61 21.32 9.24
N LYS A 108 0.99 22.60 9.08
CA LYS A 108 2.15 23.18 9.75
C LYS A 108 2.02 23.18 11.28
N SER A 109 0.85 23.49 11.84
CA SER A 109 0.65 23.45 13.29
C SER A 109 0.73 22.01 13.84
N LEU A 110 0.17 21.03 13.13
CA LEU A 110 0.33 19.61 13.45
C LEU A 110 1.79 19.16 13.38
N ALA A 111 2.54 19.60 12.37
CA ALA A 111 3.95 19.28 12.25
C ALA A 111 4.77 19.92 13.38
N ALA A 112 4.46 21.15 13.79
CA ALA A 112 5.08 21.81 14.93
C ALA A 112 4.78 21.08 16.25
N LEU A 113 3.54 20.65 16.45
CA LEU A 113 3.12 19.82 17.60
C LEU A 113 3.95 18.53 17.66
N ALA A 114 4.02 17.80 16.54
CA ALA A 114 4.78 16.57 16.44
C ALA A 114 6.29 16.78 16.71
N LYS A 115 6.87 17.91 16.27
CA LYS A 115 8.26 18.27 16.60
C LYS A 115 8.47 18.50 18.09
N ARG A 116 7.58 19.23 18.74
CA ARG A 116 7.67 19.52 20.17
C ARG A 116 7.61 18.23 20.99
N ARG A 117 6.63 17.37 20.72
CA ARG A 117 6.52 16.06 21.40
C ARG A 117 7.75 15.19 21.18
N ARG A 118 8.34 15.23 19.98
CA ARG A 118 9.60 14.52 19.67
C ARG A 118 10.76 15.03 20.52
N GLN A 119 10.90 16.34 20.68
CA GLN A 119 11.94 16.96 21.51
C GLN A 119 11.78 16.61 22.98
N GLU A 120 10.54 16.66 23.50
CA GLU A 120 10.23 16.19 24.85
C GLU A 120 10.61 14.72 25.04
N GLY A 121 10.31 13.86 24.06
CA GLY A 121 10.72 12.45 24.09
C GLY A 121 12.24 12.24 24.07
N PHE A 122 13.01 13.11 23.41
CA PHE A 122 14.48 13.06 23.48
C PHE A 122 15.01 13.55 24.82
N ALA A 123 14.44 14.63 25.36
CA ALA A 123 14.79 15.13 26.69
C ALA A 123 14.49 14.07 27.78
N ALA A 124 13.39 13.35 27.65
CA ALA A 124 13.02 12.21 28.49
C ALA A 124 14.12 11.14 28.54
N ALA A 125 14.58 10.73 27.35
CA ALA A 125 15.52 9.62 27.20
C ALA A 125 16.91 9.95 27.71
N LEU A 126 17.26 11.24 27.80
CA LEU A 126 18.53 11.72 28.35
C LEU A 126 18.48 11.89 29.88
N GLY A 127 17.29 11.97 30.49
CA GLY A 127 17.11 12.12 31.94
C GLY A 127 16.96 10.79 32.69
N ASP A 128 16.53 10.85 33.95
CA ASP A 128 16.43 9.73 34.91
C ASP A 128 15.40 8.63 34.57
N GLY A 129 14.95 8.54 33.31
CA GLY A 129 13.98 7.54 32.85
C GLY A 129 12.52 7.83 33.23
N LYS A 130 12.24 8.92 33.95
CA LYS A 130 10.88 9.41 34.17
C LYS A 130 10.42 10.19 32.93
N GLU A 131 9.30 9.80 32.33
CA GLU A 131 8.73 10.55 31.22
C GLU A 131 8.53 12.01 31.66
N PRO A 132 9.01 13.01 30.89
CA PRO A 132 8.86 14.40 31.26
C PRO A 132 7.37 14.70 31.23
N GLU A 133 6.88 15.32 32.29
CA GLU A 133 5.55 15.91 32.34
C GLU A 133 5.51 17.19 31.50
N GLY A 134 5.82 17.06 30.21
CA GLY A 134 5.56 18.08 29.21
C GLY A 134 4.07 18.33 29.07
N VAL A 135 3.69 19.54 28.69
CA VAL A 135 2.29 19.93 28.52
C VAL A 135 1.56 18.99 27.54
N PHE A 136 2.27 18.45 26.54
CA PHE A 136 1.74 17.54 25.52
C PHE A 136 1.90 16.04 25.85
N SER A 137 2.64 15.68 26.91
CA SER A 137 2.77 14.29 27.35
C SER A 137 1.74 13.89 28.41
N ARG A 138 1.00 14.85 28.97
CA ARG A 138 -0.14 14.58 29.86
C ARG A 138 -1.25 13.91 29.06
N VAL A 139 -1.29 12.58 29.18
CA VAL A 139 -2.38 11.74 28.69
C VAL A 139 -3.63 12.11 29.48
N VAL A 140 -4.67 12.62 28.80
CA VAL A 140 -5.98 12.80 29.42
C VAL A 140 -6.49 11.40 29.72
N GLN A 141 -6.75 11.11 31.00
CA GLN A 141 -7.40 9.87 31.39
C GLN A 141 -8.89 10.06 31.13
N ASP A 142 -9.43 9.35 30.14
CA ASP A 142 -10.86 9.31 29.91
C ASP A 142 -11.52 8.66 31.15
N CYS A 143 -12.39 9.42 31.83
CA CYS A 143 -13.05 9.01 33.08
C CYS A 143 -14.08 7.90 32.89
#